data_AF-A0A967P859-F1
#
_entry.id   AF-A0A967P859-F1
#
_cell.length_a   1.000
_cell.length_b   1.000
_cell.length_c   1.000
_cell.angle_alpha   90.00
_cell.angle_beta   90.00
_cell.angle_gamma   90.00
#
_symmetry.space_group_name_H-M   'P 1'
#
loop_
_entity.id
_entity.type
_entity.pdbx_description
1 polymer ?
#
loop_
_entity_poly.entity_id
_entity_poly.type
_entity_poly.pdbx_seq_one_letter_code
_entity_poly.pdbx_strand_id
1 'polypeptide(L)' 'LIIGVYLDDSPLASLQSIAAESGSKIVIVNERESEADNYADAVIYGNPNIVISHIAGQIKKDITSS' A
#
# COMPACT_ATOMS: atom_id res chain seq x y z
N LEU A 1 3.66 1.44 -3.11
CA LEU A 1 2.44 1.79 -2.36
C LEU A 1 1.24 1.53 -3.26
N ILE A 2 0.36 0.61 -2.87
CA ILE A 2 -0.86 0.24 -3.58
C ILE A 2 -2.04 0.72 -2.73
N ILE A 3 -3.01 1.41 -3.33
CA ILE A 3 -4.10 2.09 -2.61
C ILE A 3 -5.42 1.85 -3.34
N GLY A 4 -6.40 1.23 -2.67
CA GLY A 4 -7.77 1.08 -3.17
C GLY A 4 -7.90 0.26 -4.46
N VAL A 5 -6.91 -0.56 -4.78
CA VAL A 5 -6.89 -1.40 -5.98
C VAL A 5 -6.86 -2.86 -5.57
N TYR A 6 -7.76 -3.64 -6.18
CA TYR A 6 -7.77 -5.09 -6.12
C TYR A 6 -7.05 -5.59 -7.36
N LEU A 7 -5.94 -6.29 -7.17
CA LEU A 7 -5.01 -6.67 -8.23
C LEU A 7 -5.32 -8.06 -8.77
N ASP A 8 -6.61 -8.42 -8.73
CA ASP A 8 -7.12 -9.74 -9.09
C ASP A 8 -7.09 -9.96 -10.61
N ASP A 9 -6.99 -8.88 -11.40
CA ASP A 9 -6.97 -8.92 -12.86
C ASP A 9 -5.61 -8.49 -13.46
N SER A 10 -5.15 -9.24 -14.47
CA SER A 10 -4.00 -8.90 -15.30
C SER A 10 -4.29 -7.64 -16.14
N PRO A 11 -3.33 -6.71 -16.33
CA PRO A 11 -1.89 -6.81 -16.07
C PRO A 11 -1.45 -6.33 -14.68
N LEU A 12 -2.36 -5.88 -13.82
CA LEU A 12 -2.01 -5.20 -12.58
C LEU A 12 -1.40 -6.15 -11.54
N ALA A 13 -1.75 -7.44 -11.58
CA ALA A 13 -1.09 -8.49 -10.79
C ALA A 13 0.44 -8.52 -10.98
N SER A 14 0.94 -8.21 -12.19
CA SER A 14 2.38 -8.22 -12.48
C SER A 14 3.17 -7.11 -11.78
N LEU A 15 2.51 -6.03 -11.36
CA LEU A 15 3.15 -4.91 -10.66
C LEU A 15 3.67 -5.32 -9.27
N GLN A 16 3.03 -6.28 -8.63
CA GLN A 16 3.47 -6.82 -7.34
C GLN A 16 4.79 -7.56 -7.49
N SER A 17 4.87 -8.45 -8.50
CA SER A 17 6.08 -9.22 -8.80
C SER A 17 7.26 -8.30 -9.15
N ILE A 18 7.04 -7.28 -9.99
CA ILE A 18 8.07 -6.29 -10.35
C ILE A 18 8.57 -5.53 -9.12
N ALA A 19 7.66 -5.10 -8.24
CA ALA A 19 8.03 -4.39 -7.03
C ALA A 19 8.85 -5.27 -6.07
N ALA A 20 8.47 -6.55 -5.91
CA ALA A 20 9.21 -7.50 -5.09
C ALA A 20 10.62 -7.79 -5.64
N GLU A 21 10.75 -7.97 -6.96
CA GLU A 21 12.04 -8.21 -7.63
C GLU A 21 13.01 -7.02 -7.51
N SER A 22 12.49 -5.80 -7.41
CA SER A 22 13.29 -4.59 -7.22
C SER A 22 13.83 -4.40 -5.80
N GLY A 23 13.43 -5.25 -4.85
CA GLY A 23 13.74 -5.09 -3.42
C GLY A 23 12.99 -3.93 -2.74
N SER A 24 11.98 -3.36 -3.42
CA SER A 24 11.14 -2.30 -2.87
C SER A 24 10.21 -2.86 -1.80
N LYS A 25 9.94 -2.05 -0.77
CA LYS A 25 8.91 -2.36 0.23
C LYS A 25 7.51 -2.13 -0.33
N ILE A 26 6.66 -3.15 -0.23
CA ILE A 26 5.28 -3.12 -0.72
C ILE A 26 4.35 -2.87 0.47
N VAL A 27 3.61 -1.77 0.41
CA VAL A 27 2.53 -1.46 1.35
C VAL A 27 1.23 -1.39 0.60
N ILE A 28 0.21 -2.09 1.09
CA ILE A 28 -1.15 -2.11 0.55
C ILE A 28 -2.10 -1.44 1.54
N VAL A 29 -2.93 -0.53 1.02
CA VAL A 29 -4.03 0.12 1.76
C VAL A 29 -5.34 -0.15 1.03
N ASN A 30 -6.18 -1.01 1.61
CA ASN A 30 -7.45 -1.44 1.00
C ASN A 30 -8.57 -1.53 2.04
N GLU A 31 -9.84 -1.58 1.61
CA GLU A 31 -10.97 -1.71 2.54
C GLU A 31 -11.24 -3.17 2.96
N ARG A 32 -10.68 -4.14 2.21
CA ARG A 32 -10.83 -5.58 2.44
C ARG A 32 -9.59 -6.33 1.95
N GLU A 33 -9.48 -7.58 2.37
CA GLU A 33 -8.45 -8.54 1.95
C GLU A 33 -8.44 -8.75 0.42
N SER A 34 -7.25 -9.02 -0.12
CA SER A 34 -7.03 -9.32 -1.53
C SER A 34 -5.85 -10.29 -1.74
N GLU A 35 -5.77 -10.94 -2.90
CA GLU A 35 -4.64 -11.84 -3.20
C GLU A 35 -3.28 -11.12 -3.17
N ALA A 36 -3.29 -9.81 -3.42
CA ALA A 36 -2.13 -8.92 -3.35
C ALA A 36 -1.46 -8.88 -1.98
N ASP A 37 -2.22 -9.16 -0.91
CA ASP A 37 -1.77 -9.06 0.48
C ASP A 37 -0.61 -10.02 0.76
N ASN A 38 -0.57 -11.17 0.06
CA ASN A 38 0.50 -12.17 0.17
C ASN A 38 1.88 -11.66 -0.27
N TYR A 39 1.91 -10.56 -1.04
CA TYR A 39 3.13 -9.99 -1.58
C TYR A 39 3.54 -8.70 -0.85
N ALA A 40 2.76 -8.25 0.13
CA ALA A 40 3.01 -7.02 0.85
C ALA A 40 3.91 -7.22 2.08
N ASP A 41 4.80 -6.26 2.33
CA ASP A 41 5.51 -6.15 3.61
C ASP A 41 4.59 -5.63 4.72
N ALA A 42 3.57 -4.86 4.36
CA ALA A 42 2.55 -4.38 5.29
C ALA A 42 1.20 -4.17 4.58
N VAL A 43 0.13 -4.52 5.29
CA VAL A 43 -1.25 -4.32 4.83
C VAL A 43 -2.02 -3.52 5.88
N ILE A 44 -2.76 -2.51 5.43
CA ILE A 44 -3.60 -1.67 6.28
C ILE A 44 -5.03 -1.72 5.75
N TYR A 45 -5.95 -2.25 6.57
CA TYR A 45 -7.37 -2.28 6.23
C TYR A 45 -8.09 -1.04 6.76
N GLY A 46 -8.79 -0.35 5.86
CA GLY A 46 -9.59 0.83 6.18
C GLY A 46 -9.86 1.68 4.95
N ASN A 47 -10.73 2.68 5.09
CA ASN A 47 -11.03 3.59 3.99
C ASN A 47 -9.72 4.28 3.52
N PRO A 48 -9.31 4.11 2.25
CA PRO A 48 -8.00 4.58 1.81
C PRO A 48 -7.80 6.08 1.95
N ASN A 49 -8.86 6.89 1.79
CA ASN A 49 -8.76 8.34 1.96
C ASN A 49 -8.42 8.73 3.40
N ILE A 50 -9.01 8.04 4.37
CA ILE A 50 -8.75 8.28 5.80
C ILE A 50 -7.33 7.84 6.16
N VAL A 51 -6.96 6.62 5.75
CA VAL A 51 -5.65 6.03 6.07
C VAL A 51 -4.51 6.87 5.49
N ILE A 52 -4.59 7.24 4.21
CA ILE A 52 -3.55 8.03 3.54
C ILE A 52 -3.46 9.44 4.13
N SER A 53 -4.60 10.06 4.45
CA SER A 53 -4.61 11.37 5.11
C SER A 53 -3.92 11.32 6.48
N HIS A 54 -4.15 10.26 7.24
CA HIS A 54 -3.49 10.05 8.54
C HIS A 54 -1.97 9.87 8.38
N ILE A 55 -1.53 9.00 7.47
CA ILE A 55 -0.10 8.74 7.20
C ILE A 55 0.60 10.02 6.76
N ALA A 56 0.03 10.75 5.80
CA ALA A 56 0.60 12.02 5.34
C ALA A 56 0.68 13.06 6.47
N GLY A 57 -0.34 13.11 7.34
CA GLY A 57 -0.35 13.97 8.51
C GLY A 57 0.77 13.63 9.51
N GLN A 58 1.03 12.35 9.74
CA GLN A 58 2.12 11.91 10.62
C GLN A 58 3.49 12.21 10.03
N ILE A 59 3.73 11.88 8.75
CA ILE A 59 4.98 12.19 8.05
C ILE A 59 5.28 13.69 8.12
N LYS A 60 4.28 14.56 7.90
CA LYS A 60 4.46 16.00 8.00
C LYS A 60 4.89 16.43 9.41
N LYS A 61 4.29 15.86 10.47
CA LYS A 61 4.67 16.16 11.85
C LYS A 61 6.10 15.73 12.13
N ASP A 62 6.49 14.54 11.70
CA ASP A 62 7.83 13.99 11.95
C ASP A 62 8.91 14.82 11.25
N ILE A 63 8.67 15.23 10.00
CA ILE A 63 9.57 16.12 9.25
C ILE A 63 9.69 17.49 9.91
N THR A 64 8.57 18.05 10.40
CA THR A 64 8.55 19.40 10.99
C THR A 64 9.10 19.42 12.43
N SER A 65 9.11 18.28 13.11
CA SER A 65 9.62 18.14 14.49
C SER A 65 11.09 17.71 14.56
N SER A 66 11.72 17.45 13.40
CA SER A 66 13.15 17.11 13.23
C SER A 66 13.95 18.35 12.84
#